data_AF-A0ABD5SWI8-F1
#
_entry.id   AF-A0ABD5SWI8-F1
#
_cell.length_a   1.000
_cell.length_b   1.000
_cell.length_c   1.000
_cell.angle_alpha   90.00
_cell.angle_beta   90.00
_cell.angle_gamma   90.00
#
_symmetry.space_group_name_H-M   'P 1'
#
loop_
_entity.id
_entity.type
_entity.pdbx_description
1 polymer ?
#
loop_
_entity_poly.entity_id
_entity_poly.type
_entity_poly.pdbx_seq_one_letter_code
_entity_poly.pdbx_strand_id
1 'polypeptide(L)'
;MDSRSDRAADPERAADPLTRLRAGREPGDDLVPALALVIAGVLVPLFVAARYEGHLEPYLDLKEYSILVALGVGLVFWLLVEGFDLDRVTVFGTAIIAPIPVTIAVGLLAVVLELARLDSFVFDELFLYSLAITAAGALAVGLSLLTEQLSIRHPRLPERRRMALTVGAMALFGIGAGVGIRYARPPSASLEDVRVHYSAAEASFSVFLDIDSTDLHVAVVAPDETITRDQPFETEVERDWMMVRVAQPRGSLYRGQFEIRLGTFWGNTVDSMSISVEDGPVLSIRRVETEQTRPSEIVVTATVENVGDVTGMTAVGLRGAGDNRLDSTTVSLEPGATTDTRFTIYRDDRETDRDELFVTARLEGAETEDDRRRVDLSEE
;
A
#
# COMPACT_ATOMS: atom_id res chain seq x y z
N MET A 1 57.71 22.56 74.42
CA MET A 1 58.65 22.33 73.31
C MET A 1 57.94 21.43 72.32
N ASP A 2 57.56 22.06 71.21
CA ASP A 2 56.70 21.56 70.14
C ASP A 2 57.39 20.54 69.25
N SER A 3 56.60 19.59 68.74
CA SER A 3 56.75 19.08 67.37
C SER A 3 55.43 18.45 66.90
N ARG A 4 54.44 19.30 66.59
CA ARG A 4 53.32 18.92 65.72
C ARG A 4 53.86 18.88 64.30
N SER A 5 53.98 17.67 63.73
CA SER A 5 54.29 17.50 62.31
C SER A 5 53.01 17.71 61.50
N ASP A 6 52.92 18.84 60.81
CA ASP A 6 51.97 19.05 59.73
C ASP A 6 52.26 18.06 58.59
N ARG A 7 51.51 16.94 58.57
CA ARG A 7 51.34 16.17 57.35
C ARG A 7 50.43 16.98 56.44
N ALA A 8 51.03 17.69 55.49
CA ALA A 8 50.33 18.25 54.34
C ALA A 8 49.49 17.13 53.70
N ALA A 9 48.18 17.28 53.77
CA ALA A 9 47.24 16.44 53.07
C ALA A 9 47.49 16.64 51.57
N ASP A 10 47.95 15.57 50.92
CA ASP A 10 48.21 15.51 49.49
C ASP A 10 46.93 15.85 48.71
N PRO A 11 46.82 17.06 48.12
CA PRO A 11 45.58 17.53 47.50
C PRO A 11 45.21 16.73 46.25
N GLU A 12 46.13 15.92 45.71
CA GLU A 12 45.85 15.05 44.56
C GLU A 12 45.00 13.81 44.91
N ARG A 13 44.90 13.42 46.20
CA ARG A 13 44.11 12.25 46.62
C ARG A 13 42.62 12.52 46.81
N ALA A 14 42.18 13.77 46.74
CA ALA A 14 40.77 14.15 46.85
C ALA A 14 40.10 14.49 45.51
N ALA A 15 40.78 14.28 44.38
CA ALA A 15 40.13 14.27 43.09
C ALA A 15 39.25 13.02 43.00
N ASP A 16 37.94 13.22 43.13
CA ASP A 16 36.89 12.22 42.97
C ASP A 16 37.23 11.29 41.78
N PRO A 17 37.23 9.95 41.93
CA PRO A 17 37.50 9.03 40.83
C PRO A 17 36.63 9.31 39.58
N LEU A 18 35.46 9.95 39.75
CA LEU A 18 34.61 10.41 38.66
C LEU A 18 35.19 11.60 37.87
N THR A 19 35.95 12.49 38.48
CA THR A 19 36.63 13.59 37.75
C THR A 19 37.80 13.08 36.91
N ARG A 20 38.47 12.01 37.34
CA ARG A 20 39.57 11.41 36.56
C ARG A 20 39.09 10.64 35.33
N LEU A 21 37.91 10.01 35.38
CA LEU A 21 37.31 9.35 34.22
C LEU A 21 36.73 10.34 33.20
N ARG A 22 36.29 11.53 33.63
CA ARG A 22 35.83 12.61 32.72
C ARG A 22 36.95 13.40 32.05
N ALA A 23 38.14 13.47 32.65
CA ALA A 23 39.22 14.31 32.16
C ALA A 23 39.94 13.78 30.89
N GLY A 24 39.64 12.55 30.45
CA GLY A 24 40.31 11.91 29.31
C GLY A 24 39.52 11.82 28.01
N ARG A 25 38.26 12.26 27.97
CA ARG A 25 37.39 12.16 26.79
C ARG A 25 37.20 13.55 26.21
N GLU A 26 37.69 13.79 25.00
CA GLU A 26 37.50 15.10 24.36
C GLU A 26 36.03 15.23 23.95
N PRO A 27 35.42 16.42 24.10
CA PRO A 27 34.00 16.63 23.73
C PRO A 27 33.68 16.32 22.25
N GLY A 28 34.69 16.16 21.40
CA GLY A 28 34.54 15.72 20.01
C GLY A 28 34.38 14.20 19.81
N ASP A 29 34.82 13.36 20.76
CA ASP A 29 34.83 11.90 20.60
C ASP A 29 33.42 11.30 20.52
N ASP A 30 32.45 11.95 21.18
CA ASP A 30 31.06 11.51 21.24
C ASP A 30 30.19 12.13 20.13
N LEU A 31 30.70 13.10 19.37
CA LEU A 31 29.95 13.76 18.30
C LEU A 31 29.63 12.80 17.14
N VAL A 32 30.64 12.04 16.70
CA VAL A 32 30.49 11.07 15.60
C VAL A 32 29.47 9.98 15.95
N PRO A 33 29.55 9.28 17.11
CA PRO A 33 28.55 8.29 17.46
C PRO A 33 27.16 8.92 17.67
N ALA A 34 27.07 10.10 18.28
CA ALA A 34 25.77 10.80 18.44
C ALA A 34 25.15 11.14 17.08
N LEU A 35 25.94 11.63 16.12
CA LEU A 35 25.47 11.98 14.79
C LEU A 35 25.07 10.73 13.99
N ALA A 36 25.86 9.66 14.06
CA ALA A 36 25.54 8.38 13.42
C ALA A 36 24.21 7.82 13.93
N LEU A 37 23.91 7.99 15.22
CA LEU A 37 22.63 7.58 15.80
C LEU A 37 21.46 8.42 15.33
N VAL A 38 21.62 9.73 15.19
CA VAL A 38 20.56 10.58 14.62
C VAL A 38 20.31 10.18 13.17
N ILE A 39 21.38 10.04 12.37
CA ILE A 39 21.27 9.63 10.96
C ILE A 39 20.57 8.28 10.85
N ALA A 40 20.97 7.28 11.64
CA ALA A 40 20.33 5.97 11.64
C ALA A 40 18.87 6.05 12.10
N GLY A 41 18.58 6.83 13.14
CA GLY A 41 17.22 7.04 13.64
C GLY A 41 16.29 7.76 12.66
N VAL A 42 16.84 8.58 11.76
CA VAL A 42 16.08 9.22 10.68
C VAL A 42 15.94 8.27 9.48
N LEU A 43 17.06 7.72 8.99
CA LEU A 43 17.11 6.97 7.73
C LEU A 43 16.50 5.57 7.82
N VAL A 44 16.69 4.84 8.92
CA VAL A 44 16.18 3.46 9.01
C VAL A 44 14.65 3.43 8.95
N PRO A 45 13.90 4.24 9.72
CA PRO A 45 12.46 4.20 9.62
C PRO A 45 11.93 4.88 8.35
N LEU A 46 12.63 5.86 7.77
CA LEU A 46 12.28 6.36 6.44
C LEU A 46 12.45 5.27 5.37
N PHE A 47 13.52 4.48 5.44
CA PHE A 47 13.73 3.36 4.54
C PHE A 47 12.67 2.27 4.73
N VAL A 48 12.29 1.97 5.97
CA VAL A 48 11.19 1.05 6.28
C VAL A 48 9.87 1.58 5.72
N ALA A 49 9.56 2.86 5.96
CA ALA A 49 8.36 3.50 5.40
C ALA A 49 8.36 3.41 3.87
N ALA A 50 9.41 3.88 3.19
CA ALA A 50 9.49 3.86 1.72
C ALA A 50 9.47 2.43 1.13
N ARG A 51 10.04 1.44 1.84
CA ARG A 51 10.07 0.06 1.36
C ARG A 51 8.72 -0.65 1.52
N TYR A 52 7.94 -0.25 2.52
CA TYR A 52 6.71 -0.89 2.97
C TYR A 52 5.51 0.07 3.01
N GLU A 53 5.54 1.18 2.27
CA GLU A 53 4.55 2.29 2.34
C GLU A 53 3.14 1.76 2.11
N GLY A 54 2.90 1.11 0.97
CA GLY A 54 1.65 0.42 0.67
C GLY A 54 1.38 -0.84 1.51
N HIS A 55 2.15 -1.09 2.57
CA HIS A 55 1.92 -2.17 3.54
C HIS A 55 1.77 -1.65 4.98
N LEU A 56 2.22 -0.42 5.26
CA LEU A 56 2.14 0.23 6.57
C LEU A 56 1.00 1.25 6.63
N GLU A 57 0.75 1.94 5.52
CA GLU A 57 -0.35 2.90 5.32
C GLU A 57 -1.72 2.37 5.78
N PRO A 58 -2.07 1.08 5.59
CA PRO A 58 -3.34 0.53 6.09
C PRO A 58 -3.39 0.39 7.62
N TYR A 59 -2.25 0.20 8.29
CA TYR A 59 -2.22 -0.16 9.72
C TYR A 59 -1.87 0.99 10.66
N LEU A 60 -1.19 1.99 10.13
CA LEU A 60 -0.69 3.12 10.89
C LEU A 60 -0.87 4.38 10.06
N ASP A 61 -1.82 5.22 10.48
CA ASP A 61 -1.82 6.61 10.06
C ASP A 61 -0.43 7.20 10.28
N LEU A 62 -0.02 8.11 9.41
CA LEU A 62 1.31 8.72 9.45
C LEU A 62 1.65 9.33 10.83
N LYS A 63 0.65 9.85 11.55
CA LYS A 63 0.78 10.32 12.94
C LYS A 63 1.10 9.19 13.91
N GLU A 64 0.41 8.05 13.82
CA GLU A 64 0.69 6.89 14.66
C GLU A 64 2.06 6.30 14.34
N TYR A 65 2.41 6.22 13.04
CA TYR A 65 3.72 5.77 12.58
C TYR A 65 4.85 6.64 13.14
N SER A 66 4.74 7.97 12.98
CA SER A 66 5.76 8.91 13.47
C SER A 66 5.91 8.87 14.99
N ILE A 67 4.82 8.69 15.75
CA ILE A 67 4.88 8.51 17.21
C ILE A 67 5.60 7.20 17.57
N LEU A 68 5.26 6.08 16.92
CA LEU A 68 5.91 4.79 17.18
C LEU A 68 7.41 4.84 16.87
N VAL A 69 7.77 5.47 15.76
CA VAL A 69 9.17 5.68 15.39
C VAL A 69 9.87 6.57 16.42
N ALA A 70 9.27 7.69 16.82
CA ALA A 70 9.85 8.57 17.82
C ALA A 70 10.05 7.87 19.17
N LEU A 71 9.08 7.05 19.61
CA LEU A 71 9.22 6.25 20.83
C LEU A 71 10.33 5.20 20.70
N GLY A 72 10.41 4.49 19.56
CA GLY A 72 11.45 3.50 19.30
C GLY A 72 12.84 4.12 19.26
N VAL A 73 13.01 5.20 18.49
CA VAL A 73 14.26 5.95 18.38
C VAL A 73 14.65 6.55 19.74
N GLY A 74 13.71 7.16 20.46
CA GLY A 74 13.96 7.72 21.79
C GLY A 74 14.42 6.66 22.79
N LEU A 75 13.81 5.47 22.74
CA LEU A 75 14.20 4.35 23.59
C LEU A 75 15.61 3.85 23.26
N VAL A 76 15.94 3.71 21.98
CA VAL A 76 17.28 3.32 21.52
C VAL A 76 18.31 4.37 21.93
N PHE A 77 18.02 5.66 21.71
CA PHE A 77 18.88 6.77 22.15
C PHE A 77 19.16 6.71 23.65
N TRP A 78 18.12 6.50 24.45
CA TRP A 78 18.26 6.42 25.89
C TRP A 78 19.12 5.22 26.33
N LEU A 79 18.88 4.04 25.75
CA LEU A 79 19.68 2.84 26.04
C LEU A 79 21.14 3.02 25.66
N LEU A 80 21.44 3.74 24.59
CA LEU A 80 22.81 3.97 24.13
C LEU A 80 23.53 5.03 24.96
N VAL A 81 22.84 6.10 25.37
CA VAL A 81 23.38 7.09 26.30
C VAL A 81 23.80 6.42 27.61
N GLU A 82 22.94 5.57 28.17
CA GLU A 82 23.24 4.84 29.41
C GLU A 82 24.25 3.69 29.21
N GLY A 83 24.24 3.03 28.06
CA GLY A 83 25.09 1.87 27.78
C GLY A 83 26.55 2.23 27.46
N PHE A 84 26.76 3.33 26.74
CA PHE A 84 28.08 3.75 26.23
C PHE A 84 28.66 4.99 26.92
N ASP A 85 27.98 5.49 27.96
CA ASP A 85 28.30 6.71 28.71
C ASP A 85 28.55 7.90 27.76
N LEU A 86 27.67 8.09 26.77
CA LEU A 86 27.78 9.20 25.83
C LEU A 86 27.56 10.53 26.55
N ASP A 87 28.33 11.55 26.19
CA ASP A 87 28.10 12.89 26.73
C ASP A 87 26.70 13.40 26.39
N ARG A 88 25.92 13.71 27.43
CA ARG A 88 24.52 14.12 27.29
C ARG A 88 24.36 15.46 26.60
N VAL A 89 25.33 16.36 26.76
CA VAL A 89 25.29 17.69 26.12
C VAL A 89 25.48 17.52 24.62
N THR A 90 26.49 16.76 24.21
CA THR A 90 26.73 16.41 22.80
C THR A 90 25.55 15.66 22.19
N VAL A 91 24.99 14.67 22.88
CA VAL A 91 23.82 13.93 22.40
C VAL A 91 22.59 14.83 22.28
N PHE A 92 22.30 15.67 23.29
CA PHE A 92 21.18 16.60 23.25
C PHE A 92 21.29 17.62 22.12
N GLY A 93 22.47 18.24 21.98
CA GLY A 93 22.73 19.21 20.91
C GLY A 93 22.60 18.58 19.53
N THR A 94 23.15 17.36 19.36
CA THR A 94 23.08 16.63 18.09
C THR A 94 21.65 16.20 17.78
N ALA A 95 20.90 15.69 18.76
CA ALA A 95 19.52 15.27 18.57
C ALA A 95 18.55 16.43 18.29
N ILE A 96 18.90 17.67 18.63
CA ILE A 96 18.11 18.86 18.26
C ILE A 96 18.51 19.39 16.89
N ILE A 97 19.80 19.50 16.63
CA ILE A 97 20.30 20.21 15.45
C ILE A 97 20.34 19.30 14.23
N ALA A 98 20.73 18.03 14.38
CA ALA A 98 21.01 17.14 13.26
C ALA A 98 19.76 16.59 12.52
N PRO A 99 18.58 16.35 13.15
CA PRO A 99 17.44 15.81 12.41
C PRO A 99 16.97 16.70 11.27
N ILE A 100 16.97 18.03 11.46
CA ILE A 100 16.51 19.02 10.47
C ILE A 100 17.36 18.97 9.17
N PRO A 101 18.69 19.18 9.20
CA PRO A 101 19.52 19.13 8.00
C PRO A 101 19.56 17.74 7.36
N VAL A 102 19.51 16.66 8.16
CA VAL A 102 19.43 15.29 7.60
C VAL A 102 18.14 15.11 6.82
N THR A 103 17.01 15.55 7.38
CA THR A 103 15.70 15.44 6.72
C THR A 103 15.63 16.29 5.46
N ILE A 104 16.16 17.51 5.49
CA ILE A 104 16.28 18.37 4.31
C ILE A 104 17.15 17.70 3.24
N ALA A 105 18.30 17.12 3.63
CA ALA A 105 19.19 16.44 2.69
C ALA A 105 18.52 15.22 2.04
N VAL A 106 17.74 14.45 2.82
CA VAL A 106 16.96 13.31 2.29
C VAL A 106 15.88 13.78 1.32
N GLY A 107 15.13 14.82 1.66
CA GLY A 107 14.11 15.39 0.77
C GLY A 107 14.72 15.93 -0.53
N LEU A 108 15.83 16.67 -0.46
CA LEU A 108 16.54 17.14 -1.64
C LEU A 108 17.07 15.98 -2.50
N LEU A 109 17.61 14.94 -1.88
CA LEU A 109 18.11 13.76 -2.60
C LEU A 109 16.96 13.02 -3.30
N ALA A 110 15.79 12.91 -2.66
CA ALA A 110 14.60 12.32 -3.24
C ALA A 110 14.15 13.04 -4.52
N VAL A 111 14.09 14.37 -4.47
CA VAL A 111 13.77 15.23 -5.62
C VAL A 111 14.80 15.08 -6.74
N VAL A 112 16.10 15.09 -6.40
CA VAL A 112 17.18 14.97 -7.39
C VAL A 112 17.20 13.61 -8.08
N LEU A 113 16.83 12.54 -7.38
CA LEU A 113 16.82 11.18 -7.91
C LEU A 113 15.48 10.80 -8.57
N GLU A 114 14.53 11.75 -8.71
CA GLU A 114 13.18 11.51 -9.22
C GLU A 114 12.53 10.28 -8.57
N LEU A 115 12.73 10.12 -7.26
CA LEU A 115 12.11 9.05 -6.51
C LEU A 115 10.63 9.44 -6.31
N ALA A 116 9.80 9.19 -7.32
CA ALA A 116 8.37 9.50 -7.37
C ALA A 116 7.56 8.96 -6.16
N ARG A 117 8.14 8.04 -5.38
CA ARG A 117 7.59 7.46 -4.14
C ARG A 117 7.91 8.26 -2.86
N LEU A 118 8.83 9.22 -2.94
CA LEU A 118 9.16 10.12 -1.83
C LEU A 118 8.60 11.53 -2.07
N ASP A 119 8.12 11.84 -3.28
CA ASP A 119 7.35 13.05 -3.57
C ASP A 119 6.01 13.11 -2.81
N SER A 120 5.47 11.95 -2.39
CA SER A 120 4.27 11.84 -1.54
C SER A 120 4.50 12.33 -0.11
N PHE A 121 5.73 12.22 0.40
CA PHE A 121 6.11 12.80 1.69
C PHE A 121 6.19 14.33 1.54
N VAL A 122 5.08 15.00 1.79
CA VAL A 122 5.03 16.47 1.79
C VAL A 122 6.08 16.96 2.80
N PHE A 123 6.83 18.01 2.46
CA PHE A 123 7.85 18.61 3.35
C PHE A 123 7.36 18.82 4.79
N ASP A 124 6.06 19.06 4.98
CA ASP A 124 5.39 19.19 6.27
C ASP A 124 5.46 17.92 7.13
N GLU A 125 5.38 16.74 6.51
CA GLU A 125 5.40 15.43 7.17
C GLU A 125 6.82 15.06 7.61
N LEU A 126 7.78 15.31 6.73
CA LEU A 126 9.20 15.20 7.03
C LEU A 126 9.60 16.14 8.18
N PHE A 127 9.03 17.36 8.22
CA PHE A 127 9.25 18.28 9.32
C PHE A 127 8.65 17.79 10.64
N LEU A 128 7.41 17.29 10.63
CA LEU A 128 6.77 16.70 11.80
C LEU A 128 7.57 15.50 12.34
N TYR A 129 8.07 14.67 11.43
CA TYR A 129 8.92 13.53 11.75
C TYR A 129 10.26 13.96 12.38
N SER A 130 10.92 14.98 11.84
CA SER A 130 12.12 15.58 12.43
C SER A 130 11.86 16.13 13.85
N LEU A 131 10.71 16.78 14.05
CA LEU A 131 10.30 17.28 15.36
C LEU A 131 10.05 16.15 16.36
N ALA A 132 9.47 15.04 15.91
CA ALA A 132 9.25 13.84 16.72
C ALA A 132 10.57 13.21 17.16
N ILE A 133 11.56 13.10 16.28
CA ILE A 133 12.92 12.62 16.61
C ILE A 133 13.63 13.57 17.57
N THR A 134 13.46 14.88 17.38
CA THR A 134 14.03 15.90 18.28
C THR A 134 13.45 15.75 19.69
N ALA A 135 12.13 15.61 19.80
CA ALA A 135 11.45 15.36 21.07
C ALA A 135 11.89 14.03 21.70
N ALA A 136 12.09 12.99 20.90
CA ALA A 136 12.60 11.70 21.35
C ALA A 136 14.01 11.79 21.95
N GLY A 137 14.92 12.52 21.32
CA GLY A 137 16.25 12.79 21.86
C GLY A 137 16.22 13.59 23.16
N ALA A 138 15.38 14.62 23.23
CA ALA A 138 15.20 15.40 24.45
C ALA A 138 14.63 14.54 25.61
N LEU A 139 13.64 13.68 25.31
CA LEU A 139 13.08 12.73 26.27
C LEU A 139 14.13 11.72 26.76
N ALA A 140 14.95 11.17 25.86
CA ALA A 140 16.01 10.25 26.21
C ALA A 140 17.02 10.85 27.20
N VAL A 141 17.44 12.10 26.96
CA VAL A 141 18.33 12.84 27.86
C VAL A 141 17.64 13.14 29.19
N GLY A 142 16.35 13.53 29.16
CA GLY A 142 15.55 13.74 30.36
C GLY A 142 15.43 12.48 31.23
N LEU A 143 15.20 11.31 30.60
CA LEU A 143 15.16 10.01 31.29
C LEU A 143 16.52 9.62 31.87
N SER A 144 17.61 9.90 31.16
CA SER A 144 18.98 9.70 31.69
C SER A 144 19.23 10.57 32.93
N LEU A 145 18.82 11.84 32.92
CA LEU A 145 18.95 12.72 34.09
C LEU A 145 18.07 12.26 35.26
N LEU A 146 16.85 11.80 34.98
CA LEU A 146 15.93 11.29 35.99
C LEU A 146 16.48 10.01 36.66
N THR A 147 16.99 9.07 35.86
CA THR A 147 17.57 7.83 36.38
C THR A 147 18.84 8.06 37.19
N GLU A 148 19.65 9.05 36.80
CA GLU A 148 20.74 9.56 37.62
C GLU A 148 20.23 10.07 38.97
N GLN A 149 19.27 10.98 38.98
CA GLN A 149 18.71 11.53 40.22
C GLN A 149 18.13 10.44 41.12
N LEU A 150 17.44 9.46 40.53
CA LEU A 150 16.89 8.32 41.25
C LEU A 150 17.99 7.45 41.88
N SER A 151 19.08 7.19 41.15
CA SER A 151 20.21 6.42 41.68
C SER A 151 20.90 7.13 42.84
N ILE A 152 21.01 8.46 42.79
CA ILE A 152 21.59 9.28 43.87
C ILE A 152 20.67 9.27 45.09
N ARG A 153 19.36 9.44 44.87
CA ARG A 153 18.35 9.52 45.95
C ARG A 153 18.10 8.16 46.61
N HIS A 154 18.24 7.07 45.87
CA HIS A 154 17.96 5.71 46.33
C HIS A 154 19.12 4.75 45.99
N PRO A 155 20.19 4.72 46.80
CA PRO A 155 21.38 3.90 46.54
C PRO A 155 21.14 2.38 46.53
N ARG A 156 19.96 1.93 47.02
CA ARG A 156 19.56 0.52 47.03
C ARG A 156 19.02 0.04 45.69
N LEU A 157 18.77 0.94 44.73
CA LEU A 157 18.31 0.56 43.40
C LEU A 157 19.47 -0.05 42.58
N PRO A 158 19.16 -0.85 41.53
CA PRO A 158 20.18 -1.44 40.66
C PRO A 158 21.07 -0.37 40.00
N GLU A 159 22.22 -0.77 39.47
CA GLU A 159 23.05 0.13 38.65
C GLU A 159 22.23 0.75 37.51
N ARG A 160 22.53 2.01 37.16
CA ARG A 160 21.80 2.78 36.12
C ARG A 160 21.62 1.99 34.83
N ARG A 161 22.69 1.34 34.37
CA ARG A 161 22.69 0.45 33.20
C ARG A 161 21.69 -0.70 33.30
N ARG A 162 21.59 -1.33 34.48
CA ARG A 162 20.63 -2.42 34.70
C ARG A 162 19.19 -1.90 34.72
N MET A 163 18.95 -0.74 35.32
CA MET A 163 17.62 -0.10 35.27
C MET A 163 17.23 0.25 33.83
N ALA A 164 18.15 0.86 33.06
CA ALA A 164 17.94 1.23 31.68
C ALA A 164 17.61 0.01 30.81
N LEU A 165 18.40 -1.07 30.91
CA LEU A 165 18.15 -2.32 30.19
C LEU A 165 16.81 -2.97 30.56
N THR A 166 16.45 -2.98 31.85
CA THR A 166 15.21 -3.63 32.30
C THR A 166 13.98 -2.88 31.83
N VAL A 167 13.96 -1.55 32.01
CA VAL A 167 12.86 -0.70 31.56
C VAL A 167 12.81 -0.67 30.03
N GLY A 168 13.97 -0.64 29.36
CA GLY A 168 14.06 -0.75 27.91
C GLY A 168 13.48 -2.05 27.38
N ALA A 169 13.82 -3.18 27.99
CA ALA A 169 13.26 -4.48 27.63
C ALA A 169 11.75 -4.53 27.87
N MET A 170 11.24 -3.98 28.98
CA MET A 170 9.79 -3.89 29.24
C MET A 170 9.09 -2.97 28.23
N ALA A 171 9.68 -1.85 27.86
CA ALA A 171 9.12 -0.93 26.87
C ALA A 171 9.09 -1.57 25.48
N LEU A 172 10.18 -2.23 25.06
CA LEU A 172 10.21 -2.98 23.80
C LEU A 172 9.18 -4.10 23.78
N PHE A 173 9.03 -4.84 24.88
CA PHE A 173 8.00 -5.87 25.01
C PHE A 173 6.60 -5.27 24.95
N GLY A 174 6.35 -4.15 25.63
CA GLY A 174 5.06 -3.45 25.61
C GLY A 174 4.69 -2.93 24.22
N ILE A 175 5.64 -2.32 23.51
CA ILE A 175 5.46 -1.88 22.12
C ILE A 175 5.18 -3.10 21.24
N GLY A 176 6.02 -4.15 21.31
CA GLY A 176 5.86 -5.37 20.51
C GLY A 176 4.54 -6.10 20.78
N ALA A 177 4.09 -6.16 22.04
CA ALA A 177 2.82 -6.75 22.42
C ALA A 177 1.64 -5.88 21.96
N GLY A 178 1.71 -4.55 22.10
CA GLY A 178 0.65 -3.64 21.65
C GLY A 178 0.46 -3.68 20.13
N VAL A 179 1.57 -3.61 19.40
CA VAL A 179 1.67 -3.85 17.96
C VAL A 179 1.05 -5.23 17.65
N GLY A 180 1.55 -6.31 18.27
CA GLY A 180 1.07 -7.67 18.06
C GLY A 180 -0.43 -7.86 18.34
N ILE A 181 -1.00 -7.20 19.36
CA ILE A 181 -2.43 -7.26 19.68
C ILE A 181 -3.26 -6.53 18.62
N ARG A 182 -2.83 -5.37 18.14
CA ARG A 182 -3.50 -4.68 17.02
C ARG A 182 -3.46 -5.56 15.76
N TYR A 183 -2.32 -6.19 15.48
CA TYR A 183 -2.20 -7.12 14.34
C TYR A 183 -2.98 -8.42 14.50
N ALA A 184 -3.23 -8.88 15.73
CA ALA A 184 -3.97 -10.11 16.00
C ALA A 184 -5.49 -9.91 15.99
N ARG A 185 -5.99 -8.67 16.00
CA ARG A 185 -7.42 -8.41 15.78
C ARG A 185 -7.69 -8.52 14.29
N PRO A 186 -8.44 -9.54 13.82
CA PRO A 186 -8.84 -9.58 12.43
C PRO A 186 -9.65 -8.31 12.14
N PRO A 187 -9.38 -7.61 11.02
CA PRO A 187 -10.28 -6.56 10.54
C PRO A 187 -11.69 -7.16 10.44
N SER A 188 -12.71 -6.45 10.93
CA SER A 188 -14.10 -6.84 10.72
C SER A 188 -14.47 -6.47 9.29
N ALA A 189 -14.49 -7.47 8.43
CA ALA A 189 -15.03 -7.35 7.10
C ALA A 189 -15.56 -8.70 6.65
N SER A 190 -16.58 -8.65 5.82
CA SER A 190 -17.22 -9.83 5.24
C SER A 190 -17.44 -9.63 3.75
N LEU A 191 -17.37 -10.74 3.04
CA LEU A 191 -17.81 -10.83 1.65
C LEU A 191 -19.34 -10.83 1.64
N GLU A 192 -19.94 -9.78 1.09
CA GLU A 192 -21.41 -9.67 1.03
C GLU A 192 -21.96 -10.37 -0.23
N ASP A 193 -21.36 -10.06 -1.39
CA ASP A 193 -21.75 -10.61 -2.69
C ASP A 193 -20.56 -10.70 -3.64
N VAL A 194 -20.64 -11.61 -4.61
CA VAL A 194 -19.65 -11.77 -5.69
C VAL A 194 -20.40 -11.91 -7.00
N ARG A 195 -20.17 -10.96 -7.92
CA ARG A 195 -20.71 -11.01 -9.28
C ARG A 195 -19.63 -11.37 -10.28
N VAL A 196 -19.98 -12.26 -11.22
CA VAL A 196 -19.07 -12.68 -12.29
C VAL A 196 -19.43 -11.93 -13.56
N HIS A 197 -18.44 -11.33 -14.18
CA HIS A 197 -18.52 -10.70 -15.49
C HIS A 197 -17.78 -11.57 -16.49
N TYR A 198 -18.47 -11.96 -17.57
CA TYR A 198 -17.89 -12.75 -18.65
C TYR A 198 -17.51 -11.83 -19.81
N SER A 199 -16.25 -11.85 -20.23
CA SER A 199 -15.82 -11.28 -21.51
C SER A 199 -15.32 -12.39 -22.45
N ALA A 200 -15.23 -12.09 -23.75
CA ALA A 200 -14.77 -13.04 -24.77
C ALA A 200 -13.33 -13.57 -24.53
N ALA A 201 -12.54 -12.91 -23.67
CA ALA A 201 -11.15 -13.27 -23.39
C ALA A 201 -10.88 -13.61 -21.91
N GLU A 202 -11.63 -13.04 -20.95
CA GLU A 202 -11.34 -13.11 -19.51
C GLU A 202 -12.64 -13.07 -18.68
N ALA A 203 -12.73 -13.85 -17.59
CA ALA A 203 -13.72 -13.60 -16.54
C ALA A 203 -13.16 -12.58 -15.54
N SER A 204 -14.01 -11.68 -15.05
CA SER A 204 -13.67 -10.78 -13.93
C SER A 204 -14.73 -10.88 -12.84
N PHE A 205 -14.30 -10.66 -11.61
CA PHE A 205 -15.16 -10.76 -10.43
C PHE A 205 -15.34 -9.38 -9.82
N SER A 206 -16.58 -8.94 -9.67
CA SER A 206 -16.93 -7.77 -8.85
C SER A 206 -17.30 -8.26 -7.46
N VAL A 207 -16.44 -7.99 -6.50
CA VAL A 207 -16.58 -8.42 -5.11
C VAL A 207 -17.12 -7.26 -4.29
N PHE A 208 -18.26 -7.47 -3.63
CA PHE A 208 -18.88 -6.51 -2.73
C PHE A 208 -18.48 -6.83 -1.30
N LEU A 209 -17.92 -5.83 -0.66
CA LEU A 209 -17.36 -5.95 0.67
C LEU A 209 -18.13 -5.02 1.61
N ASP A 210 -18.62 -5.56 2.72
CA ASP A 210 -19.06 -4.79 3.88
C ASP A 210 -17.82 -4.56 4.75
N ILE A 211 -17.33 -3.31 4.75
CA ILE A 211 -16.03 -3.00 5.31
C ILE A 211 -16.06 -1.80 6.25
N ASP A 212 -15.54 -2.02 7.47
CA ASP A 212 -15.13 -0.97 8.40
C ASP A 212 -13.65 -0.51 8.21
N SER A 213 -12.87 -1.17 7.35
CA SER A 213 -11.39 -1.04 7.23
C SER A 213 -10.85 -1.31 5.82
N THR A 214 -10.15 -0.35 5.22
CA THR A 214 -9.56 -0.39 3.88
C THR A 214 -8.43 -1.44 3.67
N ASP A 215 -8.20 -2.34 4.62
CA ASP A 215 -6.90 -2.99 4.83
C ASP A 215 -6.87 -4.45 4.35
N LEU A 216 -7.66 -4.74 3.32
CA LEU A 216 -7.96 -6.09 2.88
C LEU A 216 -7.60 -6.32 1.42
N HIS A 217 -7.03 -7.49 1.16
CA HIS A 217 -6.71 -7.97 -0.17
C HIS A 217 -7.74 -8.99 -0.61
N VAL A 218 -8.18 -8.88 -1.86
CA VAL A 218 -9.01 -9.89 -2.48
C VAL A 218 -8.09 -10.81 -3.28
N ALA A 219 -8.13 -12.10 -2.97
CA ALA A 219 -7.46 -13.13 -3.72
C ALA A 219 -8.50 -14.05 -4.36
N VAL A 220 -8.34 -14.32 -5.65
CA VAL A 220 -9.15 -15.32 -6.36
C VAL A 220 -8.30 -16.57 -6.53
N VAL A 221 -8.80 -17.67 -5.96
CA VAL A 221 -8.20 -19.01 -6.08
C VAL A 221 -9.01 -19.78 -7.11
N ALA A 222 -8.35 -20.17 -8.20
CA ALA A 222 -8.95 -20.96 -9.26
C ALA A 222 -9.04 -22.45 -8.90
N PRO A 223 -9.83 -23.24 -9.65
CA PRO A 223 -9.99 -24.69 -9.42
C PRO A 223 -8.69 -25.49 -9.51
N ASP A 224 -7.70 -24.98 -10.23
CA ASP A 224 -6.35 -25.55 -10.36
C ASP A 224 -5.38 -25.08 -9.27
N GLU A 225 -5.92 -24.43 -8.23
CA GLU A 225 -5.20 -23.82 -7.11
C GLU A 225 -4.30 -22.64 -7.51
N THR A 226 -4.40 -22.12 -8.74
CA THR A 226 -3.69 -20.89 -9.11
C THR A 226 -4.33 -19.69 -8.41
N ILE A 227 -3.49 -18.80 -7.90
CA ILE A 227 -3.92 -17.65 -7.07
C ILE A 227 -3.56 -16.36 -7.78
N THR A 228 -4.56 -15.54 -8.09
CA THR A 228 -4.36 -14.13 -8.41
C THR A 228 -4.62 -13.31 -7.16
N ARG A 229 -3.68 -12.44 -6.84
CA ARG A 229 -3.82 -11.43 -5.79
C ARG A 229 -3.84 -10.07 -6.47
N ASP A 230 -4.94 -9.36 -6.34
CA ASP A 230 -5.00 -7.96 -6.72
C ASP A 230 -5.08 -7.08 -5.48
N GLN A 231 -4.43 -5.92 -5.56
CA GLN A 231 -4.85 -4.80 -4.74
C GLN A 231 -6.15 -4.27 -5.33
N PRO A 232 -7.11 -3.78 -4.53
CA PRO A 232 -8.33 -3.21 -5.09
C PRO A 232 -7.96 -2.03 -6.01
N PHE A 233 -8.04 -2.23 -7.33
CA PHE A 233 -7.51 -1.29 -8.32
C PHE A 233 -8.50 -0.21 -8.74
N GLU A 234 -9.79 -0.35 -8.46
CA GLU A 234 -10.80 0.67 -8.69
C GLU A 234 -11.87 0.56 -7.62
N THR A 235 -11.86 1.51 -6.68
CA THR A 235 -12.81 1.57 -5.57
C THR A 235 -13.93 2.53 -5.93
N GLU A 236 -15.08 2.00 -6.36
CA GLU A 236 -16.31 2.76 -6.28
C GLU A 236 -16.86 2.58 -4.86
N VAL A 237 -16.61 3.58 -4.01
CA VAL A 237 -17.07 3.59 -2.62
C VAL A 237 -18.45 4.21 -2.58
N GLU A 238 -19.50 3.38 -2.55
CA GLU A 238 -20.86 3.86 -2.32
C GLU A 238 -21.25 3.60 -0.87
N ARG A 239 -20.95 4.59 0.00
CA ARG A 239 -21.27 4.80 1.44
C ARG A 239 -21.22 3.63 2.44
N ASP A 240 -21.62 2.41 2.08
CA ASP A 240 -21.71 1.23 2.94
C ASP A 240 -21.07 -0.03 2.33
N TRP A 241 -20.65 -0.02 1.05
CA TRP A 241 -19.99 -1.16 0.41
C TRP A 241 -18.88 -0.73 -0.56
N MET A 242 -17.90 -1.62 -0.73
CA MET A 242 -16.77 -1.45 -1.64
C MET A 242 -16.81 -2.52 -2.72
N MET A 243 -16.87 -2.09 -3.99
CA MET A 243 -16.71 -2.98 -5.14
C MET A 243 -15.24 -3.12 -5.50
N VAL A 244 -14.77 -4.35 -5.66
CA VAL A 244 -13.42 -4.64 -6.15
C VAL A 244 -13.51 -5.52 -7.39
N ARG A 245 -12.94 -5.04 -8.49
CA ARG A 245 -12.78 -5.85 -9.72
C ARG A 245 -11.47 -6.63 -9.65
N VAL A 246 -11.57 -7.96 -9.77
CA VAL A 246 -10.43 -8.86 -9.81
C VAL A 246 -10.44 -9.66 -11.11
N ALA A 247 -9.31 -9.66 -11.82
CA ALA A 247 -9.17 -10.48 -13.01
C ALA A 247 -8.97 -11.96 -12.66
N GLN A 248 -9.51 -12.84 -13.50
CA GLN A 248 -9.26 -14.28 -13.38
C GLN A 248 -7.75 -14.59 -13.50
N PRO A 249 -7.23 -15.62 -12.78
CA PRO A 249 -5.87 -16.09 -12.98
C PRO A 249 -5.57 -16.51 -14.42
N ARG A 250 -4.51 -15.91 -15.00
CA ARG A 250 -4.05 -16.21 -16.35
C ARG A 250 -3.68 -17.68 -16.48
N GLY A 251 -4.29 -18.37 -17.44
CA GLY A 251 -4.05 -19.79 -17.71
C GLY A 251 -4.88 -20.75 -16.85
N SER A 252 -5.75 -20.24 -15.96
CA SER A 252 -6.73 -21.07 -15.27
C SER A 252 -7.88 -21.45 -16.20
N LEU A 253 -8.57 -22.56 -15.87
CA LEU A 253 -9.81 -22.93 -16.57
C LEU A 253 -10.87 -21.85 -16.33
N TYR A 254 -11.55 -21.40 -17.39
CA TYR A 254 -12.68 -20.43 -17.34
C TYR A 254 -13.89 -20.92 -16.54
N ARG A 255 -13.85 -22.14 -15.99
CA ARG A 255 -14.97 -22.82 -15.35
C ARG A 255 -14.53 -23.60 -14.14
N GLY A 256 -15.47 -23.76 -13.21
CA GLY A 256 -15.31 -24.53 -11.99
C GLY A 256 -15.56 -23.69 -10.74
N GLN A 257 -15.23 -24.27 -9.60
CA GLN A 257 -15.38 -23.61 -8.31
C GLN A 257 -14.17 -22.71 -8.04
N PHE A 258 -14.41 -21.41 -8.04
CA PHE A 258 -13.44 -20.41 -7.59
C PHE A 258 -13.69 -20.11 -6.11
N GLU A 259 -12.63 -19.85 -5.37
CA GLU A 259 -12.71 -19.38 -3.99
C GLU A 259 -12.18 -17.94 -3.93
N ILE A 260 -13.06 -17.01 -3.59
CA ILE A 260 -12.68 -15.63 -3.29
C ILE A 260 -12.32 -15.55 -1.82
N ARG A 261 -11.06 -15.22 -1.54
CA ARG A 261 -10.53 -15.05 -0.19
C ARG A 261 -10.31 -13.58 0.06
N LEU A 262 -10.97 -13.08 1.10
CA LEU A 262 -10.65 -11.80 1.70
C LEU A 262 -9.54 -12.05 2.72
N GLY A 263 -8.36 -11.48 2.46
CA GLY A 263 -7.16 -11.74 3.23
C GLY A 263 -6.54 -10.47 3.78
N THR A 264 -5.85 -10.59 4.91
CA THR A 264 -4.91 -9.56 5.34
C THR A 264 -3.63 -9.62 4.50
N PHE A 265 -2.84 -8.56 4.56
CA PHE A 265 -1.54 -8.47 3.89
C PHE A 265 -0.61 -9.69 4.13
N TRP A 266 -0.67 -10.28 5.33
CA TRP A 266 0.19 -11.41 5.72
C TRP A 266 -0.33 -12.78 5.24
N GLY A 267 -1.40 -12.79 4.44
CA GLY A 267 -1.98 -14.02 3.88
C GLY A 267 -2.93 -14.75 4.83
N ASN A 268 -3.35 -14.11 5.92
CA ASN A 268 -4.42 -14.67 6.77
C ASN A 268 -5.75 -14.39 6.10
N THR A 269 -6.54 -15.43 5.86
CA THR A 269 -7.91 -15.30 5.38
C THR A 269 -8.81 -14.78 6.52
N VAL A 270 -9.46 -13.65 6.28
CA VAL A 270 -10.47 -13.04 7.15
C VAL A 270 -11.83 -13.67 6.85
N ASP A 271 -12.16 -13.76 5.57
CA ASP A 271 -13.38 -14.37 5.08
C ASP A 271 -13.15 -15.04 3.71
N SER A 272 -14.03 -15.96 3.34
CA SER A 272 -13.96 -16.65 2.06
C SER A 272 -15.34 -17.00 1.54
N MET A 273 -15.56 -16.76 0.26
CA MET A 273 -16.78 -17.18 -0.44
C MET A 273 -16.39 -18.04 -1.64
N SER A 274 -17.07 -19.17 -1.80
CA SER A 274 -16.94 -19.98 -3.01
C SER A 274 -17.98 -19.56 -4.04
N ILE A 275 -17.55 -19.40 -5.28
CA ILE A 275 -18.43 -19.15 -6.42
C ILE A 275 -18.21 -20.22 -7.48
N SER A 276 -19.31 -20.79 -7.98
CA SER A 276 -19.26 -21.69 -9.11
C SER A 276 -19.39 -20.86 -10.38
N VAL A 277 -18.34 -20.84 -11.18
CA VAL A 277 -18.37 -20.27 -12.53
C VAL A 277 -18.73 -21.41 -13.46
N GLU A 278 -19.98 -21.39 -13.90
CA GLU A 278 -20.47 -22.28 -14.96
C GLU A 278 -20.19 -21.64 -16.33
N ASP A 279 -20.14 -22.46 -17.39
CA ASP A 279 -19.95 -21.98 -18.75
C ASP A 279 -21.12 -21.06 -19.13
N GLY A 280 -20.95 -19.74 -19.02
CA GLY A 280 -21.92 -18.75 -19.48
C GLY A 280 -21.97 -18.65 -21.00
N PRO A 281 -22.98 -17.99 -21.60
CA PRO A 281 -22.90 -17.65 -23.02
C PRO A 281 -21.67 -16.76 -23.24
N VAL A 282 -20.75 -17.17 -24.10
CA VAL A 282 -19.58 -16.38 -24.47
C VAL A 282 -19.76 -16.02 -25.93
N LEU A 283 -19.81 -14.72 -26.22
CA LEU A 283 -20.08 -14.23 -27.55
C LEU A 283 -18.80 -13.76 -28.20
N SER A 284 -18.64 -14.08 -29.48
CA SER A 284 -17.51 -13.60 -30.26
C SER A 284 -17.98 -13.11 -31.62
N ILE A 285 -17.51 -11.93 -32.02
CA ILE A 285 -17.71 -11.42 -33.38
C ILE A 285 -16.71 -12.11 -34.31
N ARG A 286 -17.14 -13.23 -34.90
CA ARG A 286 -16.31 -14.06 -35.77
C ARG A 286 -15.87 -13.32 -37.04
N ARG A 287 -16.81 -12.63 -37.68
CA ARG A 287 -16.60 -11.97 -38.98
C ARG A 287 -17.47 -10.72 -39.09
N VAL A 288 -16.93 -9.69 -39.73
CA VAL A 288 -17.70 -8.52 -40.18
C VAL A 288 -17.43 -8.35 -41.66
N GLU A 289 -18.49 -8.22 -42.44
CA GLU A 289 -18.45 -7.96 -43.88
C GLU A 289 -19.21 -6.68 -44.20
N THR A 290 -18.73 -5.95 -45.19
CA THR A 290 -19.39 -4.76 -45.71
C THR A 290 -19.67 -4.94 -47.19
N GLU A 291 -20.87 -4.59 -47.62
CA GLU A 291 -21.28 -4.62 -49.03
C GLU A 291 -21.92 -3.29 -49.40
N GLN A 292 -21.38 -2.62 -50.42
CA GLN A 292 -22.03 -1.43 -50.99
C GLN A 292 -23.10 -1.86 -52.00
N THR A 293 -24.37 -1.77 -51.61
CA THR A 293 -25.50 -2.16 -52.48
C THR A 293 -25.95 -1.03 -53.40
N ARG A 294 -25.77 0.24 -52.98
CA ARG A 294 -26.03 1.44 -53.78
C ARG A 294 -25.03 2.56 -53.44
N PRO A 295 -24.89 3.61 -54.29
CA PRO A 295 -23.96 4.71 -54.02
C PRO A 295 -24.10 5.36 -52.64
N SER A 296 -25.31 5.36 -52.08
CA SER A 296 -25.62 5.90 -50.75
C SER A 296 -26.03 4.83 -49.73
N GLU A 297 -25.80 3.54 -49.99
CA GLU A 297 -26.26 2.44 -49.13
C GLU A 297 -25.14 1.42 -48.89
N ILE A 298 -24.78 1.21 -47.63
CA ILE A 298 -23.78 0.22 -47.17
C ILE A 298 -24.49 -0.76 -46.25
N VAL A 299 -24.35 -2.05 -46.52
CA VAL A 299 -24.85 -3.13 -45.66
C VAL A 299 -23.68 -3.71 -44.89
N VAL A 300 -23.76 -3.68 -43.55
CA VAL A 300 -22.79 -4.33 -42.65
C VAL A 300 -23.41 -5.63 -42.16
N THR A 301 -22.74 -6.75 -42.41
CA THR A 301 -23.13 -8.06 -41.89
C THR A 301 -22.14 -8.49 -40.82
N ALA A 302 -22.62 -8.69 -39.59
CA ALA A 302 -21.83 -9.21 -38.49
C ALA A 302 -22.24 -10.66 -38.20
N THR A 303 -21.29 -11.59 -38.33
CA THR A 303 -21.46 -12.97 -37.90
C THR A 303 -21.04 -13.08 -36.44
N VAL A 304 -22.02 -13.34 -35.57
CA VAL A 304 -21.81 -13.53 -34.13
C VAL A 304 -21.97 -15.00 -33.81
N GLU A 305 -21.06 -15.53 -33.00
CA GLU A 305 -21.04 -16.91 -32.55
C GLU A 305 -21.17 -16.94 -31.03
N ASN A 306 -22.03 -17.83 -30.52
CA ASN A 306 -21.98 -18.20 -29.10
C ASN A 306 -20.99 -19.36 -28.95
N VAL A 307 -19.78 -19.04 -28.50
CA VAL A 307 -18.71 -20.01 -28.20
C VAL A 307 -18.80 -20.55 -26.77
N GLY A 308 -19.81 -20.15 -25.99
CA GLY A 308 -20.11 -20.70 -24.67
C GLY A 308 -21.06 -21.91 -24.72
N ASP A 309 -21.27 -22.56 -23.58
CA ASP A 309 -22.04 -23.81 -23.47
C ASP A 309 -23.51 -23.61 -23.02
N VAL A 310 -23.95 -22.36 -22.86
CA VAL A 310 -25.34 -22.01 -22.50
C VAL A 310 -25.94 -21.03 -23.52
N THR A 311 -27.24 -21.16 -23.79
CA THR A 311 -27.98 -20.24 -24.66
C THR A 311 -28.05 -18.84 -24.05
N GLY A 312 -27.66 -17.81 -24.81
CA GLY A 312 -27.69 -16.40 -24.37
C GLY A 312 -28.61 -15.53 -25.22
N MET A 313 -29.17 -14.46 -24.64
CA MET A 313 -29.76 -13.35 -25.40
C MET A 313 -28.74 -12.23 -25.55
N THR A 314 -28.59 -11.73 -26.77
CA THR A 314 -27.51 -10.83 -27.15
C THR A 314 -28.04 -9.66 -27.95
N ALA A 315 -27.72 -8.43 -27.55
CA ALA A 315 -27.85 -7.27 -28.40
C ALA A 315 -26.59 -7.14 -29.28
N VAL A 316 -26.77 -7.27 -30.59
CA VAL A 316 -25.74 -6.93 -31.58
C VAL A 316 -26.03 -5.52 -32.05
N GLY A 317 -25.06 -4.63 -31.96
CA GLY A 317 -25.20 -3.22 -32.30
C GLY A 317 -24.17 -2.72 -33.29
N LEU A 318 -24.52 -1.66 -34.00
CA LEU A 318 -23.61 -0.89 -34.83
C LEU A 318 -23.53 0.54 -34.27
N ARG A 319 -22.30 1.04 -34.06
CA ARG A 319 -22.03 2.37 -33.50
C ARG A 319 -21.00 3.13 -34.35
N GLY A 320 -21.24 4.42 -34.61
CA GLY A 320 -20.24 5.33 -35.21
C GLY A 320 -19.35 6.00 -34.17
N ALA A 321 -18.12 6.37 -34.54
CA ALA A 321 -17.08 6.88 -33.62
C ALA A 321 -17.40 8.21 -32.89
N GLY A 322 -18.53 8.85 -33.17
CA GLY A 322 -18.98 10.07 -32.48
C GLY A 322 -20.47 10.11 -32.14
N ASP A 323 -21.24 9.07 -32.50
CA ASP A 323 -22.70 9.03 -32.27
C ASP A 323 -23.06 8.06 -31.13
N ASN A 324 -24.03 8.46 -30.33
CA ASN A 324 -24.65 7.63 -29.29
C ASN A 324 -25.85 6.84 -29.81
N ARG A 325 -26.24 7.01 -31.08
CA ARG A 325 -27.24 6.16 -31.72
C ARG A 325 -26.64 4.79 -32.05
N LEU A 326 -27.03 3.80 -31.24
CA LEU A 326 -26.87 2.39 -31.55
C LEU A 326 -28.11 1.94 -32.33
N ASP A 327 -27.94 1.48 -33.58
CA ASP A 327 -28.93 0.55 -34.11
C ASP A 327 -28.58 -0.83 -33.56
N SER A 328 -29.55 -1.52 -32.95
CA SER A 328 -29.30 -2.75 -32.20
C SER A 328 -30.40 -3.77 -32.40
N THR A 329 -30.02 -5.02 -32.57
CA THR A 329 -30.95 -6.15 -32.70
C THR A 329 -30.62 -7.21 -31.66
N THR A 330 -31.63 -7.68 -30.93
CA THR A 330 -31.47 -8.80 -30.00
C THR A 330 -31.61 -10.14 -30.72
N VAL A 331 -30.67 -11.05 -30.48
CA VAL A 331 -30.65 -12.42 -30.99
C VAL A 331 -30.46 -13.42 -29.85
N SER A 332 -31.16 -14.55 -29.91
CA SER A 332 -30.91 -15.68 -29.01
C SER A 332 -30.04 -16.71 -29.72
N LEU A 333 -28.92 -17.08 -29.10
CA LEU A 333 -27.93 -17.99 -29.68
C LEU A 333 -27.72 -19.20 -28.80
N GLU A 334 -28.00 -20.38 -29.33
CA GLU A 334 -27.63 -21.66 -28.72
C GLU A 334 -26.10 -21.87 -28.73
N PRO A 335 -25.55 -22.74 -27.88
CA PRO A 335 -24.13 -23.10 -27.88
C PRO A 335 -23.63 -23.57 -29.25
N GLY A 336 -22.53 -22.98 -29.72
CA GLY A 336 -21.94 -23.25 -31.04
C GLY A 336 -22.75 -22.73 -32.23
N ALA A 337 -23.88 -22.05 -31.99
CA ALA A 337 -24.68 -21.46 -33.05
C ALA A 337 -24.07 -20.13 -33.51
N THR A 338 -24.17 -19.88 -34.81
CA THR A 338 -23.82 -18.62 -35.45
C THR A 338 -25.06 -17.93 -35.99
N THR A 339 -25.15 -16.61 -35.87
CA THR A 339 -26.16 -15.80 -36.56
C THR A 339 -25.51 -14.65 -37.30
N ASP A 340 -26.09 -14.28 -38.44
CA ASP A 340 -25.71 -13.10 -39.18
C ASP A 340 -26.71 -11.98 -38.88
N THR A 341 -26.23 -10.88 -38.32
CA THR A 341 -27.01 -9.66 -38.09
C THR A 341 -26.63 -8.62 -39.12
N ARG A 342 -27.63 -8.03 -39.78
CA ARG A 342 -27.42 -7.06 -40.87
C ARG A 342 -27.88 -5.68 -40.46
N PHE A 343 -27.05 -4.69 -40.73
CA PHE A 343 -27.34 -3.26 -40.52
C PHE A 343 -27.21 -2.53 -41.86
N THR A 344 -28.18 -1.69 -42.20
CA THR A 344 -28.14 -0.87 -43.42
C THR A 344 -27.88 0.58 -43.04
N ILE A 345 -26.80 1.13 -43.58
CA ILE A 345 -26.37 2.51 -43.36
C ILE A 345 -26.61 3.30 -44.63
N TYR A 346 -27.23 4.46 -44.51
CA TYR A 346 -27.38 5.40 -45.62
C TYR A 346 -26.34 6.52 -45.49
N ARG A 347 -25.50 6.68 -46.52
CA ARG A 347 -24.51 7.76 -46.59
C ARG A 347 -25.26 9.05 -46.96
N ASP A 348 -25.30 10.01 -46.05
CA ASP A 348 -25.84 11.36 -46.33
C ASP A 348 -24.68 12.26 -46.81
N ASP A 349 -24.87 12.93 -47.94
CA ASP A 349 -23.87 13.72 -48.66
C ASP A 349 -23.37 14.97 -47.89
N ARG A 350 -23.85 15.19 -46.65
CA ARG A 350 -23.58 16.41 -45.89
C ARG A 350 -22.76 16.24 -44.61
N GLU A 351 -22.64 15.04 -44.05
CA GLU A 351 -21.94 14.89 -42.76
C GLU A 351 -21.59 13.44 -42.40
N THR A 352 -21.32 12.59 -43.40
CA THR A 352 -20.65 11.31 -43.10
C THR A 352 -19.15 11.54 -43.15
N ASP A 353 -18.64 12.30 -42.18
CA ASP A 353 -17.20 12.31 -41.91
C ASP A 353 -16.77 10.88 -41.59
N ARG A 354 -15.51 10.59 -41.92
CA ARG A 354 -14.88 9.26 -42.02
C ARG A 354 -14.67 8.59 -40.66
N ASP A 355 -15.76 8.38 -39.94
CA ASP A 355 -15.71 8.05 -38.52
C ASP A 355 -16.02 6.57 -38.33
N GLU A 356 -15.02 5.90 -37.79
CA GLU A 356 -14.88 4.47 -37.58
C GLU A 356 -16.18 3.83 -37.09
N LEU A 357 -16.64 2.77 -37.75
CA LEU A 357 -17.79 1.99 -37.28
C LEU A 357 -17.30 0.85 -36.40
N PHE A 358 -18.02 0.60 -35.32
CA PHE A 358 -17.79 -0.52 -34.42
C PHE A 358 -19.03 -1.41 -34.38
N VAL A 359 -18.82 -2.70 -34.63
CA VAL A 359 -19.82 -3.72 -34.28
C VAL A 359 -19.60 -4.10 -32.83
N THR A 360 -20.67 -4.07 -32.04
CA THR A 360 -20.69 -4.53 -30.65
C THR A 360 -21.58 -5.75 -30.49
N ALA A 361 -21.19 -6.68 -29.63
CA ALA A 361 -22.05 -7.76 -29.16
C ALA A 361 -22.08 -7.73 -27.63
N ARG A 362 -23.28 -7.65 -27.04
CA ARG A 362 -23.48 -7.56 -25.59
C ARG A 362 -24.57 -8.51 -25.12
N LEU A 363 -24.34 -9.23 -24.02
CA LEU A 363 -25.36 -10.04 -23.37
C LEU A 363 -26.42 -9.16 -22.71
N GLU A 364 -27.68 -9.44 -22.98
CA GLU A 364 -28.80 -8.68 -22.41
C GLU A 364 -28.90 -8.97 -20.91
N GLY A 365 -28.93 -7.91 -20.08
CA GLY A 365 -28.97 -8.02 -18.62
C GLY A 365 -27.62 -8.21 -17.93
N ALA A 366 -26.51 -8.27 -18.68
CA ALA A 366 -25.17 -8.30 -18.10
C ALA A 366 -24.49 -6.92 -18.20
N GLU A 367 -23.85 -6.48 -17.12
CA GLU A 367 -22.87 -5.39 -17.13
C GLU A 367 -21.55 -5.93 -17.70
N THR A 368 -21.56 -6.28 -18.99
CA THR A 368 -20.38 -6.80 -19.69
C THR A 368 -19.72 -5.72 -20.52
N GLU A 369 -18.41 -5.82 -20.67
CA GLU A 369 -17.60 -5.02 -21.59
C GLU A 369 -17.86 -5.50 -23.03
N ASP A 370 -18.09 -4.55 -23.95
CA ASP A 370 -18.46 -4.84 -25.35
C ASP A 370 -17.28 -5.50 -26.09
N ASP A 371 -17.49 -6.65 -26.75
CA ASP A 371 -16.58 -7.08 -27.82
C ASP A 371 -16.76 -6.09 -28.99
N ARG A 372 -15.69 -5.37 -29.35
CA ARG A 372 -15.71 -4.30 -30.35
C ARG A 372 -14.80 -4.66 -31.51
N ARG A 373 -15.39 -4.74 -32.70
CA ARG A 373 -14.62 -4.89 -33.94
C ARG A 373 -14.75 -3.65 -34.81
N ARG A 374 -13.60 -3.03 -35.11
CA ARG A 374 -13.50 -1.91 -36.04
C ARG A 374 -13.82 -2.39 -37.45
N VAL A 375 -14.68 -1.63 -38.14
CA VAL A 375 -14.99 -1.79 -39.55
C VAL A 375 -14.22 -0.71 -40.30
N ASP A 376 -13.30 -1.12 -41.16
CA ASP A 376 -12.59 -0.19 -42.04
C ASP A 376 -13.40 0.02 -43.32
N LEU A 377 -13.81 1.26 -43.56
CA LEU A 377 -14.58 1.65 -44.76
C LEU A 377 -13.69 2.26 -45.84
N SER A 378 -12.37 2.25 -45.68
CA SER A 378 -11.45 3.06 -46.49
C SER A 378 -10.81 2.35 -47.71
N GLU A 379 -11.14 1.09 -47.99
CA GLU A 379 -10.53 0.30 -49.09
C GLU A 379 -11.44 -0.08 -50.27
N GLU A 380 -12.61 0.54 -50.46
CA GLU A 380 -13.42 0.37 -51.70
C GLU A 380 -13.74 1.66 -52.46
#